data_AF-T1CFX4-F1
#
_entry.id   AF-T1CFX4-F1
#
_cell.length_a   1.000
_cell.length_b   1.000
_cell.length_c   1.000
_cell.angle_alpha   90.00
_cell.angle_beta   90.00
_cell.angle_gamma   90.00
#
_symmetry.space_group_name_H-M   'P 1'
#
loop_
_entity.id
_entity.type
_entity.pdbx_description
1 polymer ?
#
loop_
_entity_poly.entity_id
_entity_poly.type
_entity_poly.pdbx_seq_one_letter_code
_entity_poly.pdbx_strand_id
1 'polypeptide(L)'
;MQSAIAAIHALVREAGKPRWSWQAPAHDAELAGAVDGKAREPLAQAYSITEKQQRYTRIGQIKTETLEALAGGEAPRWSGEQVEAALFKLESDIVRQRILKGEPRIDGRDCQTVRPITVKVGVLPRTHGSALFTR
;
A
#
# COMPACT_ATOMS: atom_id res chain seq x y z
N MET A 1 -14.13 -26.61 -11.80
CA MET A 1 -14.33 -25.15 -12.02
C MET A 1 -14.14 -24.72 -13.47
N GLN A 2 -13.22 -25.30 -14.26
CA GLN A 2 -13.04 -24.91 -15.67
C GLN A 2 -14.30 -25.11 -16.53
N SER A 3 -15.11 -26.15 -16.24
CA SER A 3 -16.40 -26.39 -16.89
C SER A 3 -17.38 -25.22 -16.74
N ALA A 4 -17.43 -24.60 -15.55
CA ALA A 4 -18.30 -23.45 -15.29
C ALA A 4 -17.82 -22.19 -16.03
N ILE A 5 -16.50 -21.92 -16.07
CA ILE A 5 -15.92 -20.80 -16.82
C ILE A 5 -16.22 -20.95 -18.32
N ALA A 6 -16.06 -22.16 -18.86
CA ALA A 6 -16.35 -22.45 -20.25
C ALA A 6 -17.82 -22.20 -20.60
N ALA A 7 -18.75 -22.62 -19.71
CA ALA A 7 -20.18 -22.36 -19.87
C ALA A 7 -20.51 -20.86 -19.82
N ILE A 8 -19.92 -20.09 -18.88
CA ILE A 8 -20.08 -18.64 -18.81
C ILE A 8 -19.57 -17.96 -20.08
N HIS A 9 -18.39 -18.35 -20.57
CA HIS A 9 -17.85 -17.80 -21.83
C HIS A 9 -18.74 -18.14 -23.03
N ALA A 10 -19.33 -19.33 -23.08
CA ALA A 10 -20.29 -19.70 -24.12
C ALA A 10 -21.53 -18.79 -24.06
N LEU A 11 -22.11 -18.59 -22.87
CA LEU A 11 -23.27 -17.71 -22.69
C LEU A 11 -22.97 -16.24 -23.03
N VAL A 12 -21.78 -15.74 -22.67
CA VAL A 12 -21.35 -14.37 -23.02
C VAL A 12 -21.17 -14.21 -24.54
N ARG A 13 -20.72 -15.26 -25.25
CA ARG A 13 -20.64 -15.21 -26.72
C ARG A 13 -22.02 -15.19 -27.38
N GLU A 14 -23.00 -15.86 -26.78
CA GLU A 14 -24.36 -15.96 -27.32
C GLU A 14 -25.20 -14.71 -27.00
N ALA A 15 -25.16 -14.25 -25.75
CA ALA A 15 -26.09 -13.23 -25.23
C ALA A 15 -25.40 -12.14 -24.38
N GLY A 16 -24.09 -11.96 -24.53
CA GLY A 16 -23.33 -10.93 -23.81
C GLY A 16 -23.72 -9.52 -24.20
N LYS A 17 -23.92 -8.65 -23.21
CA LYS A 17 -24.07 -7.20 -23.45
C LYS A 17 -22.76 -6.62 -24.02
N PRO A 18 -22.84 -5.52 -24.80
CA PRO A 18 -21.65 -4.82 -25.28
C PRO A 18 -20.72 -4.46 -24.13
N ARG A 19 -19.40 -4.64 -24.34
CA ARG A 19 -18.41 -4.19 -23.38
C ARG A 19 -18.41 -2.67 -23.33
N TRP A 20 -18.20 -2.14 -22.14
CA TRP A 20 -18.02 -0.70 -21.96
C TRP A 20 -16.72 -0.27 -22.66
N SER A 21 -16.80 0.85 -23.38
CA SER A 21 -15.63 1.54 -23.94
C SER A 21 -14.93 2.38 -22.85
N TRP A 22 -14.61 1.73 -21.73
CA TRP A 22 -13.91 2.36 -20.62
C TRP A 22 -12.40 2.36 -20.88
N GLN A 23 -11.73 3.46 -20.50
CA GLN A 23 -10.27 3.57 -20.51
C GLN A 23 -9.80 3.98 -19.13
N ALA A 24 -8.65 3.44 -18.72
CA ALA A 24 -8.01 3.88 -17.50
C ALA A 24 -7.53 5.34 -17.61
N PRO A 25 -7.47 6.08 -16.50
CA PRO A 25 -6.84 7.40 -16.49
C PRO A 25 -5.41 7.35 -17.05
N ALA A 26 -5.05 8.33 -17.86
CA ALA A 26 -3.71 8.43 -18.42
C ALA A 26 -2.66 8.58 -17.31
N HIS A 27 -1.53 7.91 -17.47
CA HIS A 27 -0.41 8.04 -16.54
C HIS A 27 0.31 9.37 -16.75
N ASP A 28 0.23 10.26 -15.77
CA ASP A 28 1.00 11.51 -15.78
C ASP A 28 2.45 11.24 -15.33
N ALA A 29 3.36 11.16 -16.31
CA ALA A 29 4.79 10.93 -16.05
C ALA A 29 5.47 12.13 -15.38
N GLU A 30 4.97 13.35 -15.59
CA GLU A 30 5.52 14.54 -14.96
C GLU A 30 5.15 14.59 -13.49
N LEU A 31 3.90 14.27 -13.15
CA LEU A 31 3.48 14.10 -11.76
C LEU A 31 4.31 13.03 -11.04
N ALA A 32 4.49 11.88 -11.69
CA ALA A 32 5.29 10.80 -11.13
C ALA A 32 6.73 11.26 -10.84
N GLY A 33 7.36 11.98 -11.78
CA GLY A 33 8.70 12.54 -11.59
C GLY A 33 8.77 13.60 -10.48
N ALA A 34 7.77 14.46 -10.37
CA ALA A 34 7.70 15.49 -9.34
C ALA A 34 7.55 14.88 -7.93
N VAL A 35 6.66 13.90 -7.78
CA VAL A 35 6.48 13.16 -6.53
C VAL A 35 7.73 12.36 -6.18
N ASP A 36 8.36 11.71 -7.17
CA ASP A 36 9.59 10.96 -6.98
C ASP A 36 10.72 11.84 -6.41
N GLY A 37 11.01 12.96 -7.07
CA GLY A 37 12.07 13.87 -6.68
C GLY A 37 11.87 14.48 -5.29
N LYS A 38 10.62 14.68 -4.86
CA LYS A 38 10.31 15.27 -3.55
C LYS A 38 10.26 14.24 -2.42
N ALA A 39 9.66 13.08 -2.66
CA ALA A 39 9.25 12.17 -1.60
C ALA A 39 10.03 10.86 -1.55
N ARG A 40 10.75 10.45 -2.60
CA ARG A 40 11.41 9.13 -2.65
C ARG A 40 12.37 8.89 -1.49
N GLU A 41 13.34 9.78 -1.31
CA GLU A 41 14.38 9.63 -0.28
C GLU A 41 13.77 9.72 1.14
N PRO A 42 12.93 10.73 1.48
CA PRO A 42 12.25 10.77 2.76
C PRO A 42 11.40 9.52 3.05
N LEU A 43 10.67 9.00 2.06
CA LEU A 43 9.87 7.78 2.24
C LEU A 43 10.75 6.55 2.42
N ALA A 44 11.85 6.42 1.68
CA ALA A 44 12.78 5.30 1.83
C ALA A 44 13.36 5.25 3.25
N GLN A 45 13.73 6.41 3.81
CA GLN A 45 14.17 6.54 5.20
C GLN A 45 13.05 6.23 6.18
N ALA A 46 11.83 6.73 5.95
CA ALA A 46 10.67 6.46 6.80
C ALA A 46 10.33 4.96 6.86
N TYR A 47 10.44 4.24 5.74
CA TYR A 47 10.23 2.78 5.70
C TYR A 47 11.36 1.96 6.34
N SER A 48 12.46 2.58 6.75
CA SER A 48 13.49 1.94 7.58
C SER A 48 13.21 2.07 9.09
N ILE A 49 12.21 2.86 9.48
CA ILE A 49 11.75 2.95 10.88
C ILE A 49 10.94 1.69 11.21
N THR A 50 11.38 0.91 12.19
CA THR A 50 10.73 -0.35 12.58
C THR A 50 9.47 -0.13 13.41
N GLU A 51 9.49 0.84 14.33
CA GLU A 51 8.35 1.19 15.19
C GLU A 51 7.20 1.76 14.33
N LYS A 52 6.00 1.20 14.51
CA LYS A 52 4.85 1.47 13.65
C LYS A 52 4.36 2.91 13.77
N GLN A 53 4.19 3.41 14.99
CA GLN A 53 3.61 4.74 15.20
C GLN A 53 4.53 5.83 14.68
N GLN A 54 5.82 5.78 15.01
CA GLN A 54 6.85 6.70 14.50
C GLN A 54 6.91 6.67 12.97
N ARG A 55 6.89 5.48 12.36
CA ARG A 55 6.84 5.35 10.91
C ARG A 55 5.60 6.02 10.32
N TYR A 56 4.43 5.81 10.92
CA TYR A 56 3.16 6.37 10.41
C TYR A 56 3.14 7.89 10.54
N THR A 57 3.61 8.43 11.66
CA THR A 57 3.78 9.87 11.87
C THR A 57 4.71 10.46 10.81
N ARG A 58 5.87 9.84 10.57
CA ARG A 58 6.83 10.35 9.58
C ARG A 58 6.28 10.30 8.16
N ILE A 59 5.62 9.21 7.77
CA ILE A 59 4.97 9.10 6.45
C ILE A 59 3.86 10.15 6.32
N GLY A 60 3.05 10.37 7.36
CA GLY A 60 2.01 11.39 7.37
C GLY A 60 2.56 12.79 7.11
N GLN A 61 3.67 13.15 7.79
CA GLN A 61 4.37 14.42 7.55
C GLN A 61 4.83 14.55 6.09
N ILE A 62 5.48 13.51 5.55
CA ILE A 62 5.96 13.53 4.15
C ILE A 62 4.80 13.69 3.16
N LYS A 63 3.66 13.03 3.42
CA LYS A 63 2.45 13.17 2.60
C LYS A 63 1.94 14.61 2.63
N THR A 64 1.77 15.19 3.80
CA THR A 64 1.34 16.59 3.96
C THR A 64 2.28 17.55 3.25
N GLU A 65 3.60 17.43 3.48
CA GLU A 65 4.62 18.27 2.84
C GLU A 65 4.60 18.15 1.31
N THR A 66 4.37 16.95 0.77
CA THR A 66 4.32 16.72 -0.68
C THR A 66 3.01 17.23 -1.28
N LEU A 67 1.89 17.07 -0.58
CA LEU A 67 0.60 17.60 -0.99
C LEU A 67 0.59 19.12 -1.02
N GLU A 68 1.12 19.77 0.02
CA GLU A 68 1.27 21.22 0.06
C GLU A 68 2.17 21.73 -1.08
N ALA A 69 3.24 21.01 -1.40
CA ALA A 69 4.18 21.40 -2.45
C ALA A 69 3.64 21.23 -3.89
N LEU A 70 2.83 20.20 -4.15
CA LEU A 70 2.42 19.84 -5.51
C LEU A 70 0.95 20.11 -5.82
N ALA A 71 0.10 20.17 -4.79
CA ALA A 71 -1.34 20.41 -4.89
C ALA A 71 -1.81 21.62 -4.03
N GLY A 72 -0.89 22.36 -3.40
CA GLY A 72 -1.19 23.59 -2.67
C GLY A 72 -1.18 24.85 -3.54
N GLY A 73 -1.70 25.95 -3.00
CA GLY A 73 -1.72 27.27 -3.65
C GLY A 73 -3.00 27.55 -4.47
N GLU A 74 -3.04 28.72 -5.13
CA GLU A 74 -4.12 29.09 -6.04
C GLU A 74 -3.89 28.44 -7.41
N ALA A 75 -4.84 27.59 -7.84
CA ALA A 75 -4.80 26.82 -9.09
C ALA A 75 -3.59 25.85 -9.23
N PRO A 76 -3.50 24.80 -8.39
CA PRO A 76 -2.44 23.81 -8.49
C PRO A 76 -2.50 23.05 -9.82
N ARG A 77 -1.32 22.67 -10.32
CA ARG A 77 -1.17 21.91 -11.57
C ARG A 77 -1.81 20.51 -11.48
N TRP A 78 -1.78 19.90 -10.30
CA TRP A 78 -2.33 18.57 -10.04
C TRP A 78 -3.32 18.64 -8.88
N SER A 79 -4.33 17.78 -8.91
CA SER A 79 -5.26 17.65 -7.78
C SER A 79 -4.61 16.91 -6.61
N GLY A 80 -5.11 17.14 -5.39
CA GLY A 80 -4.67 16.39 -4.20
C GLY A 80 -4.82 14.87 -4.39
N GLU A 81 -5.93 14.42 -4.99
CA GLU A 81 -6.17 12.99 -5.27
C GLU A 81 -5.12 12.40 -6.23
N GLN A 82 -4.71 13.16 -7.25
CA GLN A 82 -3.66 12.73 -8.17
C GLN A 82 -2.32 12.57 -7.45
N VAL A 83 -1.96 13.54 -6.61
CA VAL A 83 -0.72 13.51 -5.81
C VAL A 83 -0.75 12.36 -4.79
N GLU A 84 -1.87 12.13 -4.10
CA GLU A 84 -2.03 11.00 -3.17
C GLU A 84 -1.91 9.65 -3.87
N ALA A 85 -2.52 9.49 -5.04
CA ALA A 85 -2.41 8.26 -5.83
C ALA A 85 -0.97 8.00 -6.28
N ALA A 86 -0.26 9.05 -6.72
CA ALA A 86 1.15 8.96 -7.10
C ALA A 86 2.05 8.64 -5.90
N LEU A 87 1.81 9.26 -4.73
CA LEU A 87 2.49 8.94 -3.47
C LEU A 87 2.29 7.48 -3.07
N PHE A 88 1.04 6.99 -3.11
CA PHE A 88 0.75 5.59 -2.80
C PHE A 88 1.47 4.62 -3.73
N LYS A 89 1.55 4.94 -5.03
CA LYS A 89 2.31 4.15 -6.00
C LYS A 89 3.81 4.13 -5.66
N LEU A 90 4.39 5.28 -5.32
CA LEU A 90 5.79 5.40 -4.91
C LEU A 90 6.08 4.60 -3.62
N GLU A 91 5.22 4.68 -2.60
CA GLU A 91 5.30 3.87 -1.37
C GLU A 91 5.33 2.37 -1.70
N SER A 92 4.39 1.95 -2.56
CA SER A 92 4.30 0.59 -3.07
C SER A 92 5.59 0.12 -3.72
N ASP A 93 6.17 0.96 -4.58
CA ASP A 93 7.38 0.64 -5.32
C ASP A 93 8.60 0.56 -4.40
N ILE A 94 8.75 1.49 -3.45
CA ILE A 94 9.84 1.47 -2.47
C ILE A 94 9.83 0.16 -1.67
N VAL A 95 8.69 -0.20 -1.09
CA VAL A 95 8.60 -1.41 -0.26
C VAL A 95 8.85 -2.68 -1.08
N ARG A 96 8.29 -2.77 -2.29
CA ARG A 96 8.50 -3.94 -3.16
C ARG A 96 9.95 -4.06 -3.61
N GLN A 97 10.56 -2.96 -4.05
CA GLN A 97 11.94 -2.99 -4.55
C GLN A 97 12.93 -3.40 -3.47
N ARG A 98 12.76 -2.96 -2.23
CA ARG A 98 13.62 -3.40 -1.11
C ARG A 98 13.57 -4.92 -0.92
N ILE A 99 12.37 -5.49 -0.88
CA ILE A 99 12.18 -6.94 -0.73
C ILE A 99 12.78 -7.70 -1.93
N LEU A 100 12.54 -7.23 -3.15
CA LEU A 100 13.06 -7.86 -4.38
C LEU A 100 14.59 -7.78 -4.47
N LYS A 101 15.21 -6.75 -3.90
CA LYS A 101 16.66 -6.59 -3.80
C LYS A 101 17.29 -7.42 -2.66
N GLY A 102 16.48 -8.13 -1.88
CA GLY A 102 16.95 -8.93 -0.75
C GLY A 102 17.26 -8.13 0.50
N GLU A 103 16.81 -6.87 0.58
CA GLU A 103 16.92 -6.09 1.82
C GLU A 103 15.95 -6.63 2.89
N PRO A 104 16.26 -6.40 4.19
CA PRO A 104 15.33 -6.69 5.26
C PRO A 104 13.99 -5.98 5.06
N ARG A 105 12.90 -6.62 5.51
CA ARG A 105 11.56 -6.02 5.53
C ARG A 105 11.55 -4.81 6.48
N ILE A 106 10.47 -4.03 6.42
CA ILE A 106 10.26 -2.79 7.19
C ILE A 106 10.51 -2.96 8.70
N ASP A 107 10.23 -4.13 9.27
CA ASP A 107 10.47 -4.43 10.69
C ASP A 107 11.76 -5.22 10.95
N GLY A 108 12.68 -5.26 9.99
CA GLY A 108 14.00 -5.89 10.07
C GLY A 108 14.02 -7.39 9.79
N ARG A 109 12.87 -8.04 9.57
CA ARG A 109 12.80 -9.48 9.32
C ARG A 109 13.15 -9.84 7.87
N ASP A 110 13.60 -11.06 7.67
CA ASP A 110 13.65 -11.68 6.34
C ASP A 110 12.25 -12.19 5.89
N CYS A 111 12.20 -12.84 4.73
CA CYS A 111 10.96 -13.36 4.14
C CYS A 111 10.44 -14.67 4.78
N GLN A 112 11.18 -15.28 5.69
CA GLN A 112 10.88 -16.58 6.33
C GLN A 112 10.59 -16.44 7.83
N THR A 113 11.13 -15.41 8.48
CA THR A 113 11.07 -15.20 9.92
C THR A 113 9.71 -14.66 10.38
N VAL A 114 9.11 -15.35 11.35
CA VAL A 114 7.85 -14.98 12.00
C VAL A 114 8.10 -13.94 13.10
N ARG A 115 7.12 -13.07 13.39
CA ARG A 115 7.21 -12.10 14.51
C ARG A 115 7.22 -12.83 15.86
N PRO A 116 7.77 -12.19 16.92
CA PRO A 116 7.75 -12.75 18.28
C PRO A 116 6.33 -13.15 18.72
N ILE A 117 6.20 -14.33 19.33
CA ILE A 117 4.93 -14.86 19.81
C ILE A 117 4.94 -14.89 21.34
N THR A 118 3.87 -14.40 21.97
CA THR A 118 3.60 -14.60 23.40
C THR A 118 2.25 -15.26 23.59
N VAL A 119 2.18 -16.22 24.51
CA VAL A 119 0.99 -17.04 24.77
C VAL A 119 0.71 -17.07 26.27
N LYS A 120 -0.53 -16.74 26.65
CA LYS A 120 -1.04 -16.88 28.02
C LYS A 120 -2.35 -17.65 27.99
N VAL A 121 -2.60 -18.47 29.00
CA VAL A 121 -3.86 -19.17 29.23
C VAL A 121 -4.41 -18.78 30.60
N GLY A 122 -5.72 -18.90 30.81
CA GLY A 122 -6.38 -18.55 32.08
C GLY A 122 -6.35 -17.05 32.42
N VAL A 123 -6.34 -16.18 31.41
CA VAL A 123 -6.21 -14.71 31.57
C VAL A 123 -7.42 -14.08 32.27
N LEU A 124 -8.62 -14.65 32.07
CA LEU A 124 -9.86 -14.13 32.63
C LEU A 124 -10.37 -14.99 33.79
N PRO A 125 -10.71 -14.40 34.95
CA PRO A 125 -10.97 -15.12 36.19
C PRO A 125 -12.33 -15.85 36.25
N ARG A 126 -13.27 -15.55 35.35
CA ARG A 126 -14.67 -16.05 35.41
C ARG A 126 -15.11 -16.82 34.16
N THR A 127 -14.20 -17.06 33.21
CA THR A 127 -14.49 -17.82 31.99
C THR A 127 -14.15 -19.29 32.18
N HIS A 128 -14.88 -20.21 31.54
CA HIS A 128 -14.52 -21.65 31.53
C HIS A 128 -13.11 -21.91 30.98
N GLY A 129 -12.68 -21.11 30.00
CA GLY A 129 -11.32 -21.09 29.50
C GLY A 129 -11.03 -19.76 28.81
N SER A 130 -9.81 -19.28 28.94
CA SER A 130 -9.35 -18.04 28.28
C SER A 130 -7.92 -18.18 27.82
N ALA A 131 -7.56 -17.46 26.76
CA ALA A 131 -6.20 -17.37 26.25
C ALA A 131 -5.94 -15.97 25.68
N LEU A 132 -4.69 -15.51 25.75
CA LEU A 132 -4.19 -14.33 25.08
C LEU A 132 -2.99 -14.72 24.23
N PHE A 133 -3.16 -14.63 22.91
CA PHE A 133 -2.12 -14.86 21.93
C PHE A 133 -1.73 -13.53 21.30
N THR A 134 -0.43 -13.20 21.27
CA THR A 134 0.08 -11.99 20.60
C THR A 134 1.21 -12.34 19.66
N ARG A 135 1.12 -11.88 18.41
CA ARG A 135 2.11 -12.05 17.34
C ARG A 135 2.21 -10.84 16.42
#